data_AF-A0A124HH06-F1
#
_entry.id   AF-A0A124HH06-F1
#
_cell.length_a   1.000
_cell.length_b   1.000
_cell.length_c   1.000
_cell.angle_alpha   90.00
_cell.angle_beta   90.00
_cell.angle_gamma   90.00
#
_symmetry.space_group_name_H-M   'P 1'
#
loop_
_entity.id
_entity.type
_entity.pdbx_description
1 polymer ?
#
loop_
_entity_poly.entity_id
_entity_poly.type
_entity_poly.pdbx_seq_one_letter_code
_entity_poly.pdbx_strand_id
1 'polypeptide(L)'
;MALNDNATLVVGSGNYLTAPVGTAMPDDLLVPVSPWQSVGHTSLEDVFGITSEGGEATTIGTLQNKSLRTKYSARTETMTFTLQQFDTTGLKLYFGANAPILPDGSVGVPADPVPTQSAFLAIFIDGENHFAFYAPKAEIYRNDDMAIADTESLAGLPLGVKPMTLGNNSWTYAVTPLGGTVATGATAGSPGTYTPAGAVAPVDLAALGAVIATPSSAWSAGQHVVLGDSSKAHWDGSNWVTGPAA
;
A
#
# COMPACT_ATOMS: atom_id res chain seq x y z
N MET A 1 17.79 5.29 -17.74
CA MET A 1 16.79 6.05 -16.95
C MET A 1 17.39 7.41 -16.65
N ALA A 2 16.65 8.50 -16.82
CA ALA A 2 17.12 9.79 -16.32
C ALA A 2 17.16 9.74 -14.79
N LEU A 3 18.13 10.42 -14.16
CA LEU A 3 18.17 10.54 -12.71
C LEU A 3 16.97 11.40 -12.26
N ASN A 4 16.25 10.93 -11.24
CA ASN A 4 15.14 11.66 -10.61
C ASN A 4 15.45 11.79 -9.12
N ASP A 5 16.09 12.90 -8.75
CA ASP A 5 16.52 13.13 -7.37
C ASP A 5 15.33 13.21 -6.41
N ASN A 6 14.13 13.58 -6.92
CA ASN A 6 12.88 13.63 -6.17
C ASN A 6 12.23 12.25 -5.96
N ALA A 7 12.78 11.17 -6.54
CA ALA A 7 12.35 9.79 -6.33
C ALA A 7 13.26 9.06 -5.33
N THR A 8 13.79 9.79 -4.35
CA THR A 8 14.54 9.27 -3.22
C THR A 8 13.73 9.48 -1.94
N LEU A 9 13.92 8.61 -0.94
CA LEU A 9 13.17 8.64 0.33
C LEU A 9 14.13 8.70 1.51
N VAL A 10 13.95 9.70 2.36
CA VAL A 10 14.52 9.77 3.71
C VAL A 10 13.35 9.78 4.70
N VAL A 11 13.10 8.65 5.36
CA VAL A 11 11.96 8.53 6.28
C VAL A 11 12.14 9.47 7.48
N GLY A 12 11.33 10.53 7.54
CA GLY A 12 11.29 11.45 8.68
C GLY A 12 10.28 11.04 9.74
N SER A 13 9.14 10.47 9.32
CA SER A 13 8.17 9.84 10.20
C SER A 13 7.37 8.78 9.45
N GLY A 14 6.66 7.91 10.17
CA GLY A 14 5.81 6.90 9.56
C GLY A 14 4.68 6.47 10.48
N ASN A 15 3.68 5.82 9.90
CA ASN A 15 2.55 5.29 10.64
C ASN A 15 2.06 3.99 9.99
N TYR A 16 1.58 3.09 10.83
CA TYR A 16 1.00 1.82 10.41
C TYR A 16 -0.46 1.82 10.79
N LEU A 17 -1.33 1.56 9.81
CA LEU A 17 -2.77 1.61 9.99
C LEU A 17 -3.41 0.30 9.59
N THR A 18 -4.51 -0.02 10.27
CA THR A 18 -5.38 -1.14 9.96
C THR A 18 -6.81 -0.66 9.75
N ALA A 19 -7.54 -1.37 8.90
CA ALA A 19 -8.95 -1.15 8.63
C ALA A 19 -9.64 -2.49 8.33
N PRO A 20 -10.99 -2.53 8.27
CA PRO A 20 -11.69 -3.72 7.78
C PRO A 20 -11.16 -4.18 6.42
N VAL A 21 -11.12 -5.50 6.19
CA VAL A 21 -10.67 -6.09 4.92
C VAL A 21 -11.44 -5.49 3.74
N GLY A 22 -10.71 -5.09 2.70
CA GLY A 22 -11.26 -4.48 1.49
C GLY A 22 -11.49 -2.97 1.57
N THR A 23 -11.16 -2.32 2.69
CA THR A 23 -11.14 -0.85 2.78
C THR A 23 -10.15 -0.30 1.77
N ALA A 24 -10.59 0.61 0.91
CA ALA A 24 -9.75 1.27 -0.07
C ALA A 24 -8.65 2.13 0.59
N MET A 25 -7.52 2.28 -0.11
CA MET A 25 -6.47 3.21 0.28
C MET A 25 -7.04 4.64 0.34
N PRO A 26 -6.72 5.44 1.37
CA PRO A 26 -7.12 6.85 1.43
C PRO A 26 -6.56 7.65 0.25
N ASP A 27 -7.31 8.64 -0.22
CA ASP A 27 -6.84 9.61 -1.23
C ASP A 27 -5.75 10.53 -0.66
N ASP A 28 -5.87 10.90 0.62
CA ASP A 28 -4.87 11.67 1.36
C ASP A 28 -4.20 10.79 2.43
N LEU A 29 -2.90 10.56 2.27
CA LEU A 29 -2.07 9.75 3.16
C LEU A 29 -1.72 10.48 4.47
N LEU A 30 -1.82 11.81 4.54
CA LEU A 30 -1.54 12.59 5.74
C LEU A 30 -2.72 12.61 6.71
N VAL A 31 -3.94 12.40 6.21
CA VAL A 31 -5.16 12.40 7.01
C VAL A 31 -5.94 11.11 6.73
N PRO A 32 -5.43 9.95 7.18
CA PRO A 32 -6.14 8.70 6.99
C PRO A 32 -7.49 8.76 7.72
N VAL A 33 -8.57 8.84 6.95
CA VAL A 33 -9.94 8.94 7.46
C VAL A 33 -10.42 7.62 8.09
N SER A 34 -11.46 7.68 8.92
CA SER A 34 -12.23 6.49 9.31
C SER A 34 -12.64 5.69 8.06
N PRO A 35 -12.40 4.36 7.99
CA PRO A 35 -12.21 3.46 9.12
C PRO A 35 -10.74 3.09 9.44
N TRP A 36 -9.75 3.84 8.93
CA TRP A 36 -8.35 3.56 9.21
C TRP A 36 -7.97 3.92 10.65
N GLN A 37 -7.30 3.01 11.35
CA GLN A 37 -6.88 3.16 12.74
C GLN A 37 -5.39 2.85 12.88
N SER A 38 -4.66 3.70 13.59
CA SER A 38 -3.26 3.45 13.89
C SER A 38 -3.10 2.21 14.77
N VAL A 39 -2.06 1.41 14.51
CA VAL A 39 -1.71 0.24 15.32
C VAL A 39 -1.08 0.61 16.67
N GLY A 40 -0.66 1.86 16.84
CA GLY A 40 -0.01 2.36 18.05
C GLY A 40 1.46 2.75 17.87
N HIS A 41 2.16 2.93 18.98
CA HIS A 41 3.60 3.25 18.98
C HIS A 41 4.43 2.11 18.38
N THR A 42 5.31 2.43 17.44
CA THR A 42 6.21 1.48 16.76
C THR A 42 7.66 1.92 16.85
N SER A 43 8.59 0.98 16.65
CA SER A 43 10.04 1.22 16.75
C SER A 43 10.54 2.29 15.79
N LEU A 44 11.44 3.14 16.28
CA LEU A 44 12.17 4.13 15.48
C LEU A 44 13.39 3.51 14.78
N GLU A 45 13.89 2.38 15.27
CA GLU A 45 15.10 1.72 14.76
C GLU A 45 14.73 0.62 13.75
N ASP A 46 13.78 -0.24 14.14
CA ASP A 46 13.25 -1.33 13.30
C ASP A 46 12.00 -0.86 12.57
N VAL A 47 12.20 0.11 11.68
CA VAL A 47 11.09 0.84 11.04
C VAL A 47 10.25 -0.12 10.21
N PHE A 48 10.79 -0.70 9.13
CA PHE A 48 10.03 -1.56 8.21
C PHE A 48 10.94 -2.54 7.45
N GLY A 49 10.47 -3.77 7.27
CA GLY A 49 11.14 -4.78 6.45
C GLY A 49 10.17 -5.47 5.49
N ILE A 50 10.70 -6.03 4.41
CA ILE A 50 9.99 -6.98 3.55
C ILE A 50 10.88 -8.19 3.36
N THR A 51 10.37 -9.36 3.71
CA THR A 51 11.00 -10.65 3.42
C THR A 51 10.19 -11.37 2.35
N SER A 52 10.88 -12.12 1.48
CA SER A 52 10.25 -12.93 0.44
C SER A 52 10.63 -14.39 0.60
N GLU A 53 9.65 -15.26 0.47
CA GLU A 53 9.84 -16.71 0.46
C GLU A 53 9.25 -17.32 -0.82
N GLY A 54 9.89 -18.39 -1.31
CA GLY A 54 9.50 -19.05 -2.55
C GLY A 54 10.10 -18.43 -3.82
N GLY A 55 9.55 -18.76 -4.99
CA GLY A 55 10.14 -18.41 -6.29
C GLY A 55 11.17 -19.43 -6.80
N GLU A 56 11.31 -20.55 -6.09
CA GLU A 56 12.19 -21.64 -6.45
C GLU A 56 11.84 -22.22 -7.82
N ALA A 57 12.86 -22.35 -8.67
CA ALA A 57 12.77 -22.93 -10.00
C ALA A 57 13.03 -24.45 -9.91
N THR A 58 11.97 -25.26 -10.05
CA THR A 58 12.13 -26.71 -10.18
C THR A 58 12.27 -27.09 -11.64
N THR A 59 13.45 -27.60 -12.02
CA THR A 59 13.70 -28.16 -13.35
C THR A 59 13.18 -29.58 -13.43
N ILE A 60 12.25 -29.82 -14.35
CA ILE A 60 11.70 -31.14 -14.66
C ILE A 60 12.47 -31.67 -15.88
N GLY A 61 13.11 -32.81 -15.71
CA GLY A 61 13.81 -33.54 -16.78
C GLY A 61 13.12 -34.84 -17.17
N THR A 62 13.46 -35.36 -18.35
CA THR A 62 13.21 -36.74 -18.79
C THR A 62 14.53 -37.48 -18.92
N LEU A 63 14.50 -38.81 -19.12
CA LEU A 63 15.70 -39.60 -19.38
C LEU A 63 16.48 -39.11 -20.63
N GLN A 64 15.79 -38.50 -21.58
CA GLN A 64 16.35 -37.99 -22.85
C GLN A 64 16.74 -36.50 -22.77
N ASN A 65 16.14 -35.73 -21.85
CA ASN A 65 16.50 -34.34 -21.63
C ASN A 65 16.39 -33.98 -20.14
N LYS A 66 17.54 -33.86 -19.47
CA LYS A 66 17.62 -33.55 -18.04
C LYS A 66 17.11 -32.15 -17.65
N SER A 67 16.83 -31.27 -18.62
CA SER A 67 16.25 -29.94 -18.39
C SER A 67 15.15 -29.64 -19.43
N LEU A 68 14.01 -30.33 -19.30
CA LEU A 68 12.92 -30.22 -20.28
C LEU A 68 12.02 -29.00 -20.03
N ARG A 69 11.72 -28.67 -18.75
CA ARG A 69 10.84 -27.54 -18.40
C ARG A 69 11.14 -27.05 -16.98
N THR A 70 10.95 -25.75 -16.74
CA THR A 70 11.05 -25.15 -15.40
C THR A 70 9.68 -24.75 -14.89
N LYS A 71 9.38 -25.08 -13.62
CA LYS A 71 8.20 -24.59 -12.88
C LYS A 71 8.68 -23.71 -11.73
N TYR A 72 8.08 -22.54 -11.57
CA TYR A 72 8.37 -21.63 -10.46
C TYR A 72 7.31 -21.82 -9.36
N SER A 73 7.74 -21.87 -8.09
CA SER A 73 6.81 -21.80 -6.96
C SER A 73 6.30 -20.37 -6.77
N ALA A 74 5.15 -20.21 -6.11
CA ALA A 74 4.61 -18.89 -5.80
C ALA A 74 5.53 -18.16 -4.80
N ARG A 75 5.80 -16.87 -5.04
CA ARG A 75 6.48 -16.01 -4.09
C ARG A 75 5.45 -15.45 -3.10
N THR A 76 5.73 -15.60 -1.82
CA THR A 76 4.98 -14.95 -0.74
C THR A 76 5.87 -13.88 -0.13
N GLU A 77 5.30 -12.75 0.25
CA GLU A 77 6.04 -11.68 0.92
C GLU A 77 5.41 -11.40 2.28
N THR A 78 6.27 -11.08 3.23
CA THR A 78 5.89 -10.69 4.59
C THR A 78 6.50 -9.33 4.86
N MET A 79 5.66 -8.35 5.18
CA MET A 79 6.08 -7.05 5.69
C MET A 79 6.27 -7.16 7.20
N THR A 80 7.32 -6.57 7.76
CA THR A 80 7.64 -6.67 9.19
C THR A 80 7.79 -5.29 9.81
N PHE A 81 7.27 -5.13 11.02
CA PHE A 81 7.45 -3.93 11.83
C PHE A 81 7.38 -4.29 13.33
N THR A 82 7.93 -3.45 14.19
CA THR A 82 7.97 -3.70 15.65
C THR A 82 7.01 -2.77 16.38
N LEU A 83 6.03 -3.34 17.06
CA LEU A 83 5.09 -2.60 17.91
C LEU A 83 5.68 -2.42 19.31
N GLN A 84 5.60 -1.22 19.88
CA GLN A 84 6.05 -0.88 21.24
C GLN A 84 4.89 -0.56 22.19
N GLN A 85 3.65 -0.68 21.69
CA GLN A 85 2.42 -0.47 22.45
C GLN A 85 1.86 -1.80 22.97
N PHE A 86 1.78 -1.94 24.29
CA PHE A 86 1.34 -3.14 25.00
C PHE A 86 -0.12 -3.04 25.50
N ASP A 87 -0.97 -2.34 24.76
CA ASP A 87 -2.40 -2.32 25.07
C ASP A 87 -3.11 -3.57 24.55
N THR A 88 -4.38 -3.75 24.91
CA THR A 88 -5.17 -4.92 24.53
C THR A 88 -5.21 -5.13 23.01
N THR A 89 -5.26 -4.06 22.23
CA THR A 89 -5.32 -4.13 20.76
C THR A 89 -3.98 -4.61 20.20
N GLY A 90 -2.86 -4.02 20.64
CA GLY A 90 -1.52 -4.42 20.26
C GLY A 90 -1.20 -5.86 20.66
N LEU A 91 -1.58 -6.25 21.88
CA LEU A 91 -1.41 -7.62 22.35
C LEU A 91 -2.22 -8.62 21.52
N LYS A 92 -3.41 -8.24 21.03
CA LYS A 92 -4.20 -9.08 20.11
C LYS A 92 -3.61 -9.17 18.71
N LEU A 93 -2.94 -8.12 18.23
CA LEU A 93 -2.18 -8.19 16.98
C LEU A 93 -1.04 -9.22 17.09
N TYR A 94 -0.38 -9.28 18.25
CA TYR A 94 0.75 -10.19 18.48
C TYR A 94 0.33 -11.62 18.87
N PHE A 95 -0.54 -11.79 19.86
CA PHE A 95 -0.95 -13.09 20.39
C PHE A 95 -2.16 -13.72 19.68
N GLY A 96 -2.81 -12.98 18.78
CA GLY A 96 -3.95 -13.45 18.00
C GLY A 96 -5.24 -12.72 18.34
N ALA A 97 -6.08 -12.52 17.31
CA ALA A 97 -7.34 -11.79 17.41
C ALA A 97 -8.33 -12.45 18.39
N ASN A 98 -8.20 -13.76 18.59
CA ASN A 98 -9.01 -14.58 19.50
C ASN A 98 -8.50 -14.58 20.95
N ALA A 99 -7.45 -13.83 21.28
CA ALA A 99 -6.94 -13.75 22.64
C ALA A 99 -8.03 -13.23 23.60
N PRO A 100 -8.46 -14.02 24.61
CA PRO A 100 -9.50 -13.60 25.54
C PRO A 100 -8.98 -12.54 26.51
N ILE A 101 -9.87 -11.67 26.97
CA ILE A 101 -9.59 -10.84 28.16
C ILE A 101 -10.08 -11.62 29.37
N LEU A 102 -9.18 -11.84 30.33
CA LEU A 102 -9.45 -12.56 31.56
C LEU A 102 -10.20 -11.67 32.57
N PRO A 103 -10.83 -12.23 33.62
CA PRO A 103 -11.59 -11.44 34.59
C PRO A 103 -10.78 -10.37 35.33
N ASP A 104 -9.45 -10.53 35.39
CA ASP A 104 -8.52 -9.57 35.98
C ASP A 104 -8.07 -8.47 34.99
N GLY A 105 -8.57 -8.48 33.75
CA GLY A 105 -8.23 -7.54 32.69
C GLY A 105 -6.98 -7.91 31.88
N SER A 106 -6.28 -9.00 32.21
CA SER A 106 -5.13 -9.47 31.43
C SER A 106 -5.56 -10.10 30.11
N VAL A 107 -4.66 -10.09 29.12
CA VAL A 107 -4.87 -10.76 27.83
C VAL A 107 -4.32 -12.19 27.92
N GLY A 108 -5.19 -13.17 27.82
CA GLY A 108 -4.79 -14.58 27.80
C GLY A 108 -4.19 -14.95 26.44
N VAL A 109 -3.04 -15.62 26.45
CA VAL A 109 -2.43 -16.14 25.21
C VAL A 109 -3.19 -17.40 24.79
N PRO A 110 -3.85 -17.42 23.62
CA PRO A 110 -4.60 -18.57 23.16
C PRO A 110 -3.65 -19.73 22.81
N ALA A 111 -4.09 -20.97 23.06
CA ALA A 111 -3.35 -22.17 22.65
C ALA A 111 -3.24 -22.28 21.12
N ASP A 112 -4.31 -21.90 20.43
CA ASP A 112 -4.41 -21.84 18.97
C ASP A 112 -4.66 -20.39 18.54
N PRO A 113 -3.59 -19.58 18.33
CA PRO A 113 -3.73 -18.18 17.94
C PRO A 113 -4.28 -18.03 16.51
N VAL A 114 -5.22 -17.10 16.33
CA VAL A 114 -5.78 -16.74 15.02
C VAL A 114 -5.21 -15.40 14.57
N PRO A 115 -4.57 -15.29 13.40
CA PRO A 115 -4.08 -14.02 12.87
C PRO A 115 -5.18 -12.98 12.73
N THR A 116 -4.83 -11.70 12.91
CA THR A 116 -5.77 -10.61 12.67
C THR A 116 -5.87 -10.36 11.16
N GLN A 117 -7.06 -10.53 10.60
CA GLN A 117 -7.32 -10.19 9.19
C GLN A 117 -7.80 -8.76 9.06
N SER A 118 -7.06 -7.94 8.30
CA SER A 118 -7.36 -6.52 8.09
C SER A 118 -6.85 -6.04 6.73
N ALA A 119 -7.31 -4.87 6.28
CA ALA A 119 -6.56 -4.07 5.32
C ALA A 119 -5.41 -3.38 6.08
N PHE A 120 -4.26 -3.25 5.45
CA PHE A 120 -3.04 -2.72 6.06
C PHE A 120 -2.46 -1.60 5.22
N LEU A 121 -1.99 -0.55 5.88
CA LEU A 121 -1.37 0.62 5.25
C LEU A 121 -0.15 1.04 6.06
N ALA A 122 1.04 0.98 5.45
CA ALA A 122 2.26 1.55 6.00
C ALA A 122 2.56 2.85 5.26
N ILE A 123 2.64 3.97 5.98
CA ILE A 123 2.89 5.30 5.42
C ILE A 123 4.23 5.81 5.93
N PHE A 124 5.04 6.34 5.04
CA PHE A 124 6.32 6.98 5.30
C PHE A 124 6.30 8.40 4.74
N ILE A 125 6.68 9.36 5.57
CA ILE A 125 6.66 10.79 5.28
C ILE A 125 8.09 11.28 5.25
N ASP A 126 8.46 11.95 4.15
CA ASP A 126 9.74 12.62 3.92
C ASP A 126 9.46 14.07 3.48
N GLY A 127 9.31 14.96 4.46
CA GLY A 127 8.90 16.35 4.19
C GLY A 127 7.52 16.41 3.52
N GLU A 128 7.48 16.86 2.26
CA GLU A 128 6.26 16.93 1.43
C GLU A 128 5.98 15.64 0.65
N ASN A 129 6.94 14.70 0.62
CA ASN A 129 6.81 13.45 -0.09
C ASN A 129 6.18 12.38 0.81
N HIS A 130 5.20 11.65 0.26
CA HIS A 130 4.53 10.54 0.95
C HIS A 130 4.70 9.25 0.16
N PHE A 131 5.11 8.21 0.86
CA PHE A 131 5.33 6.87 0.32
C PHE A 131 4.57 5.86 1.15
N ALA A 132 3.82 4.96 0.53
CA ALA A 132 3.01 4.00 1.25
C ALA A 132 2.99 2.62 0.60
N PHE A 133 2.90 1.60 1.45
CA PHE A 133 2.53 0.24 1.09
C PHE A 133 1.10 -0.02 1.52
N TYR A 134 0.26 -0.47 0.60
CA TYR A 134 -1.16 -0.73 0.83
C TYR A 134 -1.52 -2.17 0.48
N ALA A 135 -2.04 -2.91 1.45
CA ALA A 135 -2.61 -4.24 1.25
C ALA A 135 -4.12 -4.22 1.56
N PRO A 136 -5.01 -4.49 0.58
CA PRO A 136 -6.45 -4.51 0.80
C PRO A 136 -6.89 -5.67 1.70
N LYS A 137 -6.06 -6.71 1.82
CA LYS A 137 -6.23 -7.84 2.72
C LYS A 137 -4.86 -8.33 3.17
N ALA A 138 -4.67 -8.49 4.46
CA ALA A 138 -3.49 -9.08 5.05
C ALA A 138 -3.82 -9.85 6.33
N GLU A 139 -2.95 -10.80 6.66
CA GLU A 139 -2.91 -11.47 7.96
C GLU A 139 -1.79 -10.88 8.80
N ILE A 140 -2.13 -10.36 9.98
CA ILE A 140 -1.17 -9.84 10.97
C ILE A 140 -0.97 -10.91 12.05
N TYR A 141 0.28 -11.27 12.30
CA TYR A 141 0.67 -12.32 13.22
C TYR A 141 2.02 -12.01 13.88
N ARG A 142 2.36 -12.74 14.95
CA ARG A 142 3.68 -12.71 15.56
C ARG A 142 4.74 -13.18 14.56
N ASN A 143 5.68 -12.30 14.21
CA ASN A 143 6.76 -12.65 13.28
C ASN A 143 7.97 -13.28 13.98
N ASP A 144 8.27 -12.81 15.19
CA ASP A 144 9.45 -13.24 15.95
C ASP A 144 9.19 -13.18 17.46
N ASP A 145 10.17 -13.66 18.24
CA ASP A 145 10.14 -13.67 19.68
C ASP A 145 10.23 -12.26 20.28
N MET A 146 9.42 -12.02 21.31
CA MET A 146 9.51 -10.81 22.12
C MET A 146 10.70 -10.93 23.06
N ALA A 147 11.56 -9.91 23.05
CA ALA A 147 12.65 -9.75 24.01
C ALA A 147 12.60 -8.37 24.66
N ILE A 148 12.95 -8.32 25.94
CA ILE A 148 13.22 -7.08 26.67
C ILE A 148 14.74 -7.03 26.81
N ALA A 149 15.40 -6.28 25.94
CA ALA A 149 16.84 -6.33 25.78
C ALA A 149 17.58 -5.69 26.97
N ASP A 150 17.10 -4.55 27.45
CA ASP A 150 17.71 -3.77 28.52
C ASP A 150 16.68 -2.78 29.13
N THR A 151 17.13 -1.90 30.03
CA THR A 151 16.30 -0.88 30.69
C THR A 151 16.29 0.49 29.99
N GLU A 152 17.03 0.64 28.90
CA GLU A 152 17.22 1.88 28.14
C GLU A 152 16.44 1.88 26.82
N SER A 153 16.14 0.70 26.29
CA SER A 153 15.41 0.42 25.05
C SER A 153 13.95 0.11 25.34
N LEU A 154 13.05 0.56 24.46
CA LEU A 154 11.64 0.19 24.53
C LEU A 154 11.46 -1.29 24.12
N ALA A 155 10.70 -2.04 24.91
CA ALA A 155 10.34 -3.41 24.56
C ALA A 155 9.52 -3.46 23.26
N GLY A 156 9.76 -4.48 22.44
CA GLY A 156 9.16 -4.62 21.12
C GLY A 156 8.39 -5.93 20.94
N LEU A 157 7.29 -5.85 20.19
CA LEU A 157 6.49 -6.96 19.71
C LEU A 157 6.68 -7.06 18.18
N PRO A 158 7.56 -7.95 17.69
CA PRO A 158 7.78 -8.11 16.26
C PRO A 158 6.54 -8.67 15.56
N LEU A 159 5.97 -7.90 14.65
CA LEU A 159 4.78 -8.26 13.88
C LEU A 159 5.12 -8.53 12.42
N GLY A 160 4.41 -9.49 11.85
CA GLY A 160 4.47 -9.90 10.46
C GLY A 160 3.13 -9.66 9.83
N VAL A 161 3.14 -9.09 8.64
CA VAL A 161 1.97 -8.78 7.85
C VAL A 161 2.12 -9.51 6.53
N LYS A 162 1.28 -10.50 6.29
CA LYS A 162 1.26 -11.27 5.05
C LYS A 162 0.14 -10.77 4.14
N PRO A 163 0.44 -10.00 3.08
CA PRO A 163 -0.57 -9.54 2.14
C PRO A 163 -1.18 -10.72 1.37
N MET A 164 -2.48 -10.64 1.11
CA MET A 164 -3.24 -11.65 0.40
C MET A 164 -3.99 -11.04 -0.77
N THR A 165 -4.29 -11.85 -1.79
CA THR A 165 -5.17 -11.41 -2.86
C THR A 165 -6.59 -11.19 -2.32
N LEU A 166 -7.21 -10.09 -2.74
CA LEU A 166 -8.62 -9.81 -2.47
C LEU A 166 -9.40 -9.96 -3.77
N GLY A 167 -10.42 -10.83 -3.78
CA GLY A 167 -11.26 -11.06 -4.94
C GLY A 167 -10.45 -11.49 -6.18
N ASN A 168 -10.61 -10.73 -7.27
CA ASN A 168 -9.96 -11.00 -8.56
C ASN A 168 -8.65 -10.21 -8.77
N ASN A 169 -8.09 -9.60 -7.72
CA ASN A 169 -6.83 -8.86 -7.84
C ASN A 169 -5.71 -9.80 -8.31
N SER A 170 -4.95 -9.37 -9.32
CA SER A 170 -3.72 -10.03 -9.76
C SER A 170 -2.48 -9.62 -8.92
N TRP A 171 -2.71 -8.95 -7.80
CA TRP A 171 -1.71 -8.36 -6.91
C TRP A 171 -2.18 -8.49 -5.45
N THR A 172 -1.23 -8.48 -4.50
CA THR A 172 -1.50 -8.65 -3.05
C THR A 172 -1.34 -7.35 -2.26
N TYR A 173 -0.43 -6.47 -2.68
CA TYR A 173 -0.29 -5.12 -2.16
C TYR A 173 0.15 -4.16 -3.29
N ALA A 174 -0.05 -2.88 -3.08
CA ALA A 174 0.36 -1.78 -3.94
C ALA A 174 1.39 -0.90 -3.22
N VAL A 175 2.21 -0.20 -3.98
CA VAL A 175 3.22 0.73 -3.47
C VAL A 175 3.03 2.07 -4.18
N THR A 176 2.92 3.16 -3.45
CA THR A 176 2.78 4.49 -4.06
C THR A 176 4.15 4.96 -4.56
N PRO A 177 4.33 5.30 -5.84
CA PRO A 177 5.62 5.77 -6.33
C PRO A 177 5.97 7.17 -5.79
N LEU A 178 7.25 7.42 -5.54
CA LEU A 178 7.79 8.76 -5.26
C LEU A 178 8.21 9.47 -6.55
N GLY A 179 8.26 10.80 -6.49
CA GLY A 179 8.70 11.62 -7.61
C GLY A 179 7.71 11.68 -8.79
N GLY A 180 6.45 11.30 -8.55
CA GLY A 180 5.36 11.55 -9.48
C GLY A 180 5.19 13.05 -9.70
N THR A 181 5.39 13.52 -10.93
CA THR A 181 5.13 14.94 -11.23
C THR A 181 3.62 15.18 -11.22
N VAL A 182 3.15 16.24 -10.57
CA VAL A 182 1.72 16.59 -10.63
C VAL A 182 1.39 16.98 -12.06
N ALA A 183 0.30 16.44 -12.60
CA ALA A 183 -0.18 16.85 -13.91
C ALA A 183 -0.52 18.35 -13.86
N THR A 184 0.14 19.14 -14.68
CA THR A 184 -0.15 20.58 -14.86
C THR A 184 -0.90 20.84 -16.16
N GLY A 185 -0.85 19.90 -17.09
CA GLY A 185 -1.62 19.94 -18.33
C GLY A 185 -2.14 18.57 -18.74
N ALA A 186 -3.11 18.58 -19.65
CA ALA A 186 -3.69 17.40 -20.25
C ALA A 186 -3.92 17.64 -21.75
N THR A 187 -3.35 16.77 -22.59
CA THR A 187 -3.49 16.85 -24.05
C THR A 187 -4.59 15.90 -24.52
N ALA A 188 -5.50 16.41 -25.35
CA ALA A 188 -6.62 15.65 -25.90
C ALA A 188 -6.14 14.43 -26.72
N GLY A 189 -6.85 13.31 -26.56
CA GLY A 189 -6.57 12.06 -27.27
C GLY A 189 -7.58 10.97 -26.88
N SER A 190 -7.38 9.75 -27.39
CA SER A 190 -8.25 8.60 -27.10
C SER A 190 -7.42 7.34 -26.74
N PRO A 191 -6.83 7.27 -25.52
CA PRO A 191 -6.85 8.27 -24.45
C PRO A 191 -5.82 9.40 -24.66
N GLY A 192 -6.07 10.53 -24.03
CA GLY A 192 -5.17 11.68 -23.92
C GLY A 192 -4.06 11.45 -22.91
N THR A 193 -3.12 12.40 -22.83
CA THR A 193 -1.93 12.29 -21.99
C THR A 193 -1.79 13.47 -21.02
N TYR A 194 -1.25 13.21 -19.83
CA TYR A 194 -0.88 14.27 -18.89
C TYR A 194 0.51 14.84 -19.19
N THR A 195 0.67 16.12 -18.89
CA THR A 195 1.91 16.87 -19.00
C THR A 195 2.30 17.39 -17.61
N PRO A 196 3.58 17.28 -17.21
CA PRO A 196 4.71 16.68 -17.93
C PRO A 196 4.57 15.16 -18.12
N ALA A 197 5.33 14.60 -19.08
CA ALA A 197 5.28 13.16 -19.35
C ALA A 197 5.72 12.37 -18.10
N GLY A 198 4.95 11.34 -17.74
CA GLY A 198 5.15 10.60 -16.49
C GLY A 198 4.50 11.27 -15.28
N ALA A 199 3.69 12.31 -15.48
CA ALA A 199 2.87 12.88 -14.43
C ALA A 199 1.85 11.87 -13.90
N VAL A 200 1.59 11.96 -12.60
CA VAL A 200 0.54 11.19 -11.93
C VAL A 200 -0.80 11.73 -12.42
N ALA A 201 -1.65 10.83 -12.91
CA ALA A 201 -3.01 11.18 -13.30
C ALA A 201 -3.76 11.74 -12.07
N PRO A 202 -4.48 12.86 -12.20
CA PRO A 202 -5.38 13.34 -11.16
C PRO A 202 -6.32 12.22 -10.71
N VAL A 203 -6.51 12.09 -9.39
CA VAL A 203 -7.22 10.95 -8.80
C VAL A 203 -8.67 10.88 -9.28
N ASP A 204 -9.34 12.04 -9.37
CA ASP A 204 -10.73 12.19 -9.75
C ASP A 204 -10.97 13.49 -10.55
N LEU A 205 -12.24 13.79 -10.87
CA LEU A 205 -12.61 15.01 -11.58
C LEU A 205 -12.31 16.29 -10.77
N ALA A 206 -12.41 16.25 -9.45
CA ALA A 206 -12.15 17.42 -8.61
C ALA A 206 -10.66 17.80 -8.66
N ALA A 207 -9.77 16.82 -8.73
CA ALA A 207 -8.33 17.01 -8.85
C ALA A 207 -7.88 17.61 -10.20
N LEU A 208 -8.75 17.66 -11.21
CA LEU A 208 -8.44 18.31 -12.51
C LEU A 208 -8.48 19.84 -12.48
N GLY A 209 -8.92 20.47 -11.38
CA GLY A 209 -9.14 21.92 -11.32
C GLY A 209 -7.90 22.79 -11.65
N ALA A 210 -6.69 22.27 -11.40
CA ALA A 210 -5.44 22.96 -11.72
C ALA A 210 -4.80 22.52 -13.06
N VAL A 211 -5.40 21.57 -13.77
CA VAL A 211 -4.85 20.96 -14.99
C VAL A 211 -5.32 21.73 -16.22
N ILE A 212 -4.36 22.24 -17.01
CA ILE A 212 -4.62 23.01 -18.22
C ILE A 212 -4.90 22.07 -19.40
N ALA A 213 -6.11 22.11 -19.95
CA ALA A 213 -6.46 21.35 -21.14
C ALA A 213 -5.79 21.90 -22.41
N THR A 214 -5.28 21.01 -23.24
CA THR A 214 -4.69 21.30 -24.56
C THR A 214 -5.34 20.40 -25.62
N PRO A 215 -6.06 20.95 -26.61
CA PRO A 215 -6.37 22.37 -26.79
C PRO A 215 -7.28 22.90 -25.67
N SER A 216 -7.27 24.22 -25.48
CA SER A 216 -8.17 24.91 -24.53
C SER A 216 -9.59 25.07 -25.08
N SER A 217 -9.82 24.74 -26.35
CA SER A 217 -11.16 24.58 -26.93
C SER A 217 -11.78 23.25 -26.52
N ALA A 218 -13.10 23.12 -26.67
CA ALA A 218 -13.80 21.85 -26.50
C ALA A 218 -13.08 20.73 -27.26
N TRP A 219 -12.88 19.60 -26.59
CA TRP A 219 -12.27 18.42 -27.20
C TRP A 219 -13.26 17.75 -28.16
N SER A 220 -12.72 17.10 -29.20
CA SER A 220 -13.51 16.42 -30.21
C SER A 220 -14.12 15.12 -29.69
N ALA A 221 -15.24 14.70 -30.27
CA ALA A 221 -15.96 13.48 -29.92
C ALA A 221 -15.03 12.27 -29.69
N GLY A 222 -15.22 11.58 -28.56
CA GLY A 222 -14.43 10.41 -28.16
C GLY A 222 -13.11 10.72 -27.45
N GLN A 223 -12.66 11.98 -27.43
CA GLN A 223 -11.44 12.37 -26.71
C GLN A 223 -11.68 12.43 -25.20
N HIS A 224 -10.73 11.91 -24.43
CA HIS A 224 -10.77 11.86 -22.96
C HIS A 224 -9.39 11.60 -22.38
N VAL A 225 -9.17 12.02 -21.15
CA VAL A 225 -8.11 11.50 -20.28
C VAL A 225 -8.69 10.47 -19.31
N VAL A 226 -7.83 9.58 -18.82
CA VAL A 226 -8.18 8.59 -17.79
C VAL A 226 -7.67 9.10 -16.46
N LEU A 227 -8.51 9.05 -15.43
CA LEU A 227 -8.19 9.49 -14.08
C LEU A 227 -7.60 8.34 -13.24
N GLY A 228 -7.06 8.66 -12.06
CA GLY A 228 -6.48 7.67 -11.15
C GLY A 228 -7.49 6.60 -10.72
N ASP A 229 -8.77 6.95 -10.58
CA ASP A 229 -9.89 6.05 -10.30
C ASP A 229 -10.38 5.24 -11.52
N SER A 230 -9.67 5.30 -12.65
CA SER A 230 -10.04 4.70 -13.95
C SER A 230 -11.29 5.30 -14.62
N SER A 231 -11.90 6.33 -14.05
CA SER A 231 -12.95 7.09 -14.72
C SER A 231 -12.37 7.94 -15.85
N LYS A 232 -13.26 8.48 -16.69
CA LYS A 232 -12.89 9.27 -17.87
C LYS A 232 -13.35 10.71 -17.66
N ALA A 233 -12.55 11.65 -18.13
CA ALA A 233 -12.93 13.06 -18.18
C ALA A 233 -12.46 13.71 -19.48
N HIS A 234 -13.14 14.78 -19.90
CA HIS A 234 -12.77 15.59 -21.05
C HIS A 234 -12.98 17.07 -20.75
N TRP A 235 -12.35 17.93 -21.55
CA TRP A 235 -12.55 19.37 -21.49
C TRP A 235 -13.66 19.80 -22.48
N ASP A 236 -14.69 20.47 -21.98
CA ASP A 236 -15.83 20.95 -22.80
C ASP A 236 -15.59 22.34 -23.43
N GLY A 237 -14.39 22.91 -23.23
CA GLY A 237 -14.04 24.27 -23.65
C GLY A 237 -14.11 25.30 -22.52
N SER A 238 -14.66 24.94 -21.36
CA SER A 238 -14.75 25.82 -20.19
C SER A 238 -14.57 25.11 -18.85
N ASN A 239 -14.88 23.81 -18.78
CA ASN A 239 -14.78 22.98 -17.59
C ASN A 239 -14.35 21.55 -17.94
N TRP A 240 -13.86 20.84 -16.93
CA TRP A 240 -13.69 19.40 -16.98
C TRP A 240 -15.03 18.71 -16.72
N VAL A 241 -15.38 17.75 -17.57
CA VAL A 241 -16.66 17.02 -17.55
C VAL A 241 -16.41 15.51 -17.55
N THR A 242 -17.24 14.75 -16.84
CA THR A 242 -17.17 13.28 -16.80
C THR A 242 -17.48 12.65 -18.15
N GLY A 243 -16.81 11.56 -18.48
CA GLY A 243 -17.00 10.77 -19.70
C GLY A 243 -16.14 11.25 -20.88
N PRO A 244 -16.24 10.57 -22.04
CA PRO A 244 -15.65 11.05 -23.28
C PRO A 244 -16.42 12.25 -23.85
N ALA A 245 -15.71 13.10 -24.59
CA ALA A 245 -16.34 14.21 -25.31
C ALA A 245 -17.42 13.69 -26.28
N ALA A 246 -18.53 14.44 -26.34
CA ALA A 246 -19.70 14.12 -27.17
C ALA A 246 -19.48 14.43 -28.66
#